data_AF-A0A5J4WQL1-F1
#
_entry.id   AF-A0A5J4WQL1-F1
#
_cell.length_a   1.000
_cell.length_b   1.000
_cell.length_c   1.000
_cell.angle_alpha   90.00
_cell.angle_beta   90.00
_cell.angle_gamma   90.00
#
_symmetry.space_group_name_H-M   'P 1'
#
loop_
_entity.id
_entity.type
_entity.pdbx_description
1 polymer ?
#
loop_
_entity_poly.entity_id
_entity_poly.type
_entity_poly.pdbx_seq_one_letter_code
_entity_poly.pdbx_strand_id
1 'polypeptide(L)'
;MAAVLMSLRAFSPSLQQINVDCFLLQTDNTTTEFCLRNWRPAKALVHIARIIFQLLENLNVSLVTEHIKGIHNNKADALSRMAHHGDYSISFPAFNQAITFLQLVPTIDLLASRTMKRCERYCSPQQDRRAVRRNAMSFS
;
A
#
# COMPACT_ATOMS: atom_id res chain seq x y z
N MET A 1 4.51 7.22 5.83
CA MET A 1 4.93 7.03 7.23
C MET A 1 4.63 5.65 7.81
N ALA A 2 3.41 5.10 7.69
CA ALA A 2 3.14 3.73 8.15
C ALA A 2 4.07 2.68 7.49
N ALA A 3 4.31 2.80 6.18
CA ALA A 3 5.29 1.96 5.48
C ALA A 3 6.70 2.02 6.10
N VAL A 4 7.13 3.19 6.59
CA VAL A 4 8.43 3.38 7.27
C VAL A 4 8.46 2.64 8.61
N LEU A 5 7.39 2.73 9.38
CA LEU A 5 7.27 1.97 10.64
C LEU A 5 7.34 0.47 10.37
N MET A 6 6.61 -0.01 9.35
CA MET A 6 6.60 -1.42 9.00
C MET A 6 7.96 -1.90 8.49
N SER A 7 8.66 -1.10 7.68
CA SER A 7 10.01 -1.44 7.23
C SER A 7 10.99 -1.51 8.40
N LEU A 8 10.99 -0.53 9.31
CA LEU A 8 11.88 -0.55 10.47
C LEU A 8 11.64 -1.78 11.35
N ARG A 9 10.39 -2.16 11.58
CA ARG A 9 10.05 -3.39 12.32
C ARG A 9 10.55 -4.65 11.63
N ALA A 10 10.34 -4.75 10.31
CA ALA A 10 10.77 -5.90 9.53
C ALA A 10 12.30 -6.05 9.53
N PHE A 11 13.03 -4.93 9.47
CA PHE A 11 14.50 -4.93 9.43
C PHE A 11 15.15 -4.84 10.82
N SER A 12 14.39 -4.67 11.91
CA SER A 12 14.94 -4.55 13.27
C SER A 12 15.94 -5.67 13.63
N PRO A 13 15.64 -6.96 13.37
CA PRO A 13 16.59 -8.04 13.67
C PRO A 13 17.89 -7.90 12.89
N SER A 14 17.81 -7.52 11.61
CA SER A 14 18.98 -7.34 10.75
C SER A 14 19.81 -6.10 11.17
N LEU A 15 19.15 -5.01 11.55
CA LEU A 15 19.82 -3.79 12.02
C LEU A 15 20.62 -4.05 13.30
N GLN A 16 20.06 -4.84 14.23
CA GLN A 16 20.75 -5.24 15.45
C GLN A 16 21.92 -6.19 15.17
N GLN A 17 21.74 -7.15 14.26
CA GLN A 17 22.78 -8.11 13.91
C GLN A 17 23.99 -7.45 13.24
N ILE A 18 23.73 -6.47 12.37
CA ILE A 18 24.78 -5.75 11.63
C ILE A 18 25.39 -4.62 12.48
N ASN A 19 24.75 -4.25 13.60
CA ASN A 19 25.14 -3.16 14.50
C ASN A 19 25.27 -1.82 13.75
N VAL A 20 24.19 -1.42 13.07
CA VAL A 20 24.17 -0.23 12.21
C VAL A 20 23.96 1.03 13.03
N ASP A 21 24.86 2.00 12.96
CA ASP A 21 24.71 3.28 13.69
C ASP A 21 23.69 4.24 13.05
N CYS A 22 23.46 4.11 11.74
CA CYS A 22 22.64 5.03 10.95
C CYS A 22 21.82 4.33 9.87
N PHE A 23 20.52 4.62 9.84
CA PHE A 23 19.57 4.15 8.85
C PHE A 23 19.20 5.29 7.88
N LEU A 24 19.50 5.10 6.59
CA LEU A 24 19.07 6.01 5.54
C LEU A 24 17.70 5.60 4.99
N LEU A 25 16.70 6.46 5.15
CA LEU A 25 15.39 6.35 4.53
C LEU A 25 15.33 7.18 3.25
N GLN A 26 15.20 6.50 2.12
CA GLN A 26 14.91 7.14 0.83
C GLN A 26 13.41 7.04 0.53
N THR A 27 12.77 8.16 0.19
CA THR A 27 11.33 8.18 -0.15
C THR A 27 10.98 9.24 -1.20
N ASP A 28 10.04 8.92 -2.08
CA ASP A 28 9.43 9.88 -3.00
C ASP A 28 8.34 10.74 -2.37
N ASN A 29 7.89 10.40 -1.17
CA ASN A 29 6.89 11.15 -0.45
C ASN A 29 7.56 12.28 0.34
N THR A 30 7.63 13.46 -0.27
CA THR A 30 8.21 14.68 0.33
C THR A 30 7.60 15.01 1.70
N THR A 31 6.31 14.78 1.90
CA THR A 31 5.66 15.00 3.20
C THR A 31 6.18 14.05 4.27
N THR A 32 6.32 12.75 3.94
CA THR A 32 6.87 11.76 4.89
C THR A 32 8.33 12.06 5.22
N GLU A 33 9.13 12.41 4.20
CA GLU A 33 10.52 12.85 4.36
C GLU A 33 10.60 14.03 5.33
N PHE A 34 9.93 15.15 4.99
CA PHE A 34 9.94 16.37 5.79
C PHE A 34 9.48 16.15 7.25
N CYS A 35 8.39 15.38 7.43
CA CYS A 35 7.86 15.08 8.76
C CYS A 35 8.87 14.32 9.63
N LEU A 36 9.60 13.35 9.05
CA LEU A 36 10.58 12.55 9.79
C LEU A 36 11.90 13.27 9.98
N ARG A 37 12.38 14.02 8.97
CA ARG A 37 13.60 14.85 9.07
C ARG A 37 13.51 15.84 10.23
N ASN A 38 12.36 16.49 10.38
CA ASN A 38 12.16 17.55 11.37
C ASN A 38 11.44 17.08 12.63
N TRP A 39 11.02 15.82 12.70
CA TRP A 39 10.12 15.30 13.74
C TRP A 39 8.86 16.16 13.93
N ARG A 40 8.31 16.67 12.82
CA ARG A 40 7.09 17.53 12.78
C ARG A 40 5.97 16.86 11.99
N PRO A 41 5.35 15.79 12.53
CA PRO A 41 4.20 15.15 11.89
C PRO A 41 2.93 16.01 12.03
N ALA A 42 2.02 15.89 11.07
CA ALA A 42 0.65 16.37 11.23
C ALA A 42 -0.05 15.65 12.40
N LYS A 43 -1.08 16.27 12.99
CA LYS A 43 -1.79 15.74 14.18
C LYS A 43 -2.21 14.27 14.05
N ALA A 44 -2.70 13.87 12.87
CA ALA A 44 -3.12 12.50 12.59
C ALA A 44 -1.97 11.47 12.60
N LEU A 45 -0.72 11.92 12.48
CA LEU A 45 0.47 11.08 12.29
C LEU A 45 1.43 11.11 13.50
N VAL A 46 1.16 11.95 14.50
CA VAL A 46 1.99 12.08 15.72
C VAL A 46 2.22 10.73 16.40
N HIS A 47 1.18 9.93 16.52
CA HIS A 47 1.26 8.60 17.12
C HIS A 47 2.28 7.69 16.39
N ILE A 48 2.26 7.69 15.04
CA ILE A 48 3.15 6.86 14.24
C ILE A 48 4.59 7.35 14.36
N ALA A 49 4.81 8.67 14.27
CA ALA A 49 6.13 9.26 14.43
C ALA A 49 6.75 8.93 15.80
N ARG A 50 5.95 8.97 16.88
CA ARG A 50 6.42 8.59 18.21
C ARG A 50 6.87 7.13 18.29
N ILE A 51 6.13 6.22 17.67
CA ILE A 51 6.54 4.79 17.64
C ILE A 51 7.83 4.61 16.84
N ILE A 52 7.96 5.31 15.70
CA ILE A 52 9.20 5.27 14.91
C ILE A 52 10.38 5.76 15.76
N PHE A 53 10.21 6.88 16.47
CA PHE A 53 11.25 7.43 17.34
C PHE A 53 11.67 6.43 18.43
N GLN A 54 10.71 5.88 19.18
CA GLN A 54 10.98 4.89 20.23
C GLN A 54 11.66 3.62 19.69
N LEU A 55 11.26 3.17 18.50
CA LEU A 55 11.87 2.01 17.86
C LEU A 55 13.34 2.28 17.51
N LEU A 56 13.66 3.46 16.99
CA LEU A 56 15.02 3.86 16.67
C LEU A 56 15.89 3.99 17.92
N GLU A 57 15.37 4.57 19.01
CA GLU A 57 16.05 4.63 20.30
C GLU A 57 16.36 3.23 20.85
N ASN A 58 15.38 2.32 20.82
CA ASN A 58 15.56 0.95 21.29
C ASN A 58 16.57 0.16 20.46
N LEU A 59 16.68 0.48 19.18
CA LEU A 59 17.67 -0.12 18.28
C LEU A 59 19.04 0.58 18.36
N ASN A 60 19.14 1.72 19.04
CA ASN A 60 20.29 2.61 19.06
C ASN A 60 20.75 3.03 17.64
N VAL A 61 19.79 3.36 16.76
CA VAL A 61 20.04 3.72 15.36
C VAL A 61 19.57 5.14 15.08
N SER A 62 20.42 5.95 14.46
CA SER A 62 20.05 7.28 13.97
C SER A 62 19.29 7.19 12.64
N LEU A 63 18.32 8.09 12.41
CA LEU A 63 17.56 8.15 11.16
C LEU A 63 18.02 9.33 10.31
N VAL A 64 18.46 9.06 9.09
CA VAL A 64 18.69 10.06 8.04
C VAL A 64 17.63 9.88 6.96
N THR A 65 17.13 10.97 6.40
CA THR A 65 16.07 10.95 5.40
C THR A 65 16.48 11.70 4.14
N GLU A 66 16.20 11.11 2.99
CA GLU A 66 16.50 11.65 1.68
C GLU A 66 15.27 11.54 0.76
N HIS A 67 14.94 12.65 0.11
CA HIS A 67 13.90 12.64 -0.91
C HIS A 67 14.48 12.15 -2.24
N ILE A 68 13.85 11.15 -2.83
CA ILE A 68 14.17 10.65 -4.17
C ILE A 68 13.01 10.92 -5.13
N LYS A 69 13.28 11.12 -6.42
CA LYS A 69 12.19 11.23 -7.41
C LYS A 69 11.42 9.91 -7.51
N GLY A 70 10.11 9.97 -7.75
CA GLY A 70 9.26 8.78 -7.90
C GLY A 70 9.78 7.75 -8.93
N ILE A 71 10.45 8.21 -9.99
CA ILE A 71 11.11 7.33 -10.98
C ILE A 71 12.16 6.39 -10.36
N HIS A 72 12.79 6.79 -9.25
CA HIS A 72 13.77 5.99 -8.50
C HIS A 72 13.13 5.16 -7.39
N ASN A 73 11.85 5.41 -7.06
CA ASN A 73 11.08 4.65 -6.08
C ASN A 73 10.19 3.56 -6.73
N ASN A 74 10.43 3.26 -8.02
CA ASN A 74 9.62 2.36 -8.83
C ASN A 74 9.41 0.97 -8.19
N LYS A 75 10.45 0.41 -7.56
CA LYS A 75 10.39 -0.91 -6.95
C LYS A 75 9.51 -0.92 -5.71
N ALA A 76 9.64 0.07 -4.83
CA ALA A 76 8.81 0.16 -3.63
C ALA A 76 7.35 0.47 -3.99
N ASP A 77 7.13 1.36 -4.97
CA ASP A 77 5.78 1.65 -5.48
C ASP A 77 5.15 0.39 -6.09
N ALA A 78 5.86 -0.33 -6.97
CA ALA A 78 5.39 -1.60 -7.54
C ALA A 78 5.06 -2.63 -6.46
N LEU A 79 5.92 -2.79 -5.44
CA LEU A 79 5.67 -3.72 -4.32
C LEU A 79 4.46 -3.29 -3.47
N SER A 80 4.29 -1.99 -3.25
CA SER A 80 3.11 -1.47 -2.53
C SER A 80 1.83 -1.75 -3.30
N ARG A 81 1.86 -1.58 -4.63
CA ARG A 81 0.74 -1.91 -5.52
C ARG A 81 0.50 -3.41 -5.61
N MET A 82 1.55 -4.23 -5.56
CA MET A 82 1.42 -5.69 -5.46
C MET A 82 0.74 -6.14 -4.18
N ALA A 83 1.02 -5.51 -3.04
CA ALA A 83 0.26 -5.75 -1.81
C ALA A 83 -1.22 -5.35 -1.97
N HIS A 84 -1.50 -4.29 -2.75
CA HIS A 84 -2.85 -3.91 -3.16
C HIS A 84 -3.45 -4.75 -4.31
N HIS A 85 -2.67 -5.62 -4.94
CA HIS A 85 -3.15 -6.66 -5.85
C HIS A 85 -3.58 -7.92 -5.10
N GLY A 86 -3.60 -7.89 -3.75
CA GLY A 86 -4.46 -8.78 -3.00
C GLY A 86 -5.87 -8.63 -3.57
N ASP A 87 -6.43 -9.73 -4.05
CA ASP A 87 -7.73 -9.73 -4.70
C ASP A 87 -8.77 -9.06 -3.76
N TYR A 88 -9.08 -7.79 -3.97
CA TYR A 88 -10.13 -7.13 -3.21
C TYR A 88 -11.45 -7.50 -3.88
N SER A 89 -12.06 -8.59 -3.45
CA SER A 89 -13.48 -8.80 -3.75
C SER A 89 -14.31 -8.21 -2.63
N ILE A 90 -15.35 -7.45 -2.99
CA ILE A 90 -16.46 -7.19 -2.09
C ILE A 90 -17.00 -8.54 -1.59
N SER A 91 -17.33 -8.70 -0.31
CA SER A 91 -17.90 -9.98 0.17
C SER A 91 -19.25 -10.25 -0.51
N PHE A 92 -19.62 -11.52 -0.70
CA PHE A 92 -20.94 -11.87 -1.26
C PHE A 92 -22.11 -11.19 -0.52
N PRO A 93 -22.12 -11.13 0.84
CA PRO A 93 -23.17 -10.42 1.57
C PRO A 93 -23.24 -8.93 1.22
N ALA A 94 -22.10 -8.22 1.20
CA ALA A 94 -22.05 -6.80 0.88
C ALA A 94 -22.44 -6.54 -0.57
N PHE A 95 -22.04 -7.41 -1.50
CA PHE A 95 -22.42 -7.34 -2.90
C PHE A 95 -23.94 -7.50 -3.06
N ASN A 96 -24.53 -8.54 -2.46
CA ASN A 96 -25.97 -8.79 -2.52
C ASN A 96 -26.78 -7.64 -1.90
N GLN A 97 -26.30 -7.07 -0.80
CA GLN A 97 -26.92 -5.89 -0.19
C GLN A 97 -26.87 -4.68 -1.12
N ALA A 98 -25.72 -4.42 -1.76
CA ALA A 98 -25.54 -3.29 -2.67
C ALA A 98 -26.42 -3.42 -3.93
N ILE A 99 -26.46 -4.59 -4.58
CA ILE A 99 -27.28 -4.79 -5.79
C ILE A 99 -28.77 -4.70 -5.49
N THR A 100 -29.20 -5.17 -4.30
CA THR A 100 -30.60 -5.07 -3.86
C THR A 100 -30.97 -3.62 -3.57
N PHE A 101 -30.12 -2.92 -2.82
CA PHE A 101 -30.34 -1.52 -2.46
C PHE A 101 -30.36 -0.59 -3.69
N LEU A 102 -29.45 -0.81 -4.63
CA LEU A 102 -29.36 -0.01 -5.86
C LEU A 102 -30.31 -0.50 -6.96
N GLN A 103 -31.04 -1.59 -6.75
CA GLN A 103 -31.90 -2.25 -7.75
C GLN A 103 -31.15 -2.53 -9.06
N LEU A 104 -29.89 -2.95 -8.96
CA LEU A 104 -29.02 -3.24 -10.09
C LEU A 104 -28.96 -4.74 -10.37
N VAL A 105 -28.87 -5.09 -11.65
CA VAL A 105 -28.55 -6.45 -12.10
C VAL A 105 -27.20 -6.40 -12.83
N PRO A 106 -26.07 -6.53 -12.11
CA PRO A 106 -24.76 -6.42 -12.72
C PRO A 106 -24.48 -7.63 -13.63
N THR A 107 -24.11 -7.34 -14.88
CA THR A 107 -23.81 -8.37 -15.90
C THR A 107 -22.31 -8.62 -16.07
N ILE A 108 -21.47 -7.76 -15.50
CA ILE A 108 -20.00 -7.86 -15.55
C ILE A 108 -19.37 -7.27 -14.29
N ASP A 109 -18.36 -7.96 -13.79
CA ASP A 109 -17.53 -7.50 -12.67
C ASP A 109 -16.22 -6.91 -13.20
N LEU A 110 -16.07 -5.59 -13.16
CA LEU A 110 -14.97 -4.91 -13.86
C LEU A 110 -13.62 -4.99 -13.13
N LEU A 111 -13.58 -5.43 -11.87
CA LEU A 111 -12.39 -5.41 -11.04
C LEU A 111 -12.28 -6.70 -10.23
N ALA A 112 -12.20 -7.84 -10.92
CA ALA A 112 -12.13 -9.14 -10.27
C ALA A 112 -11.12 -10.10 -10.91
N SER A 113 -10.53 -10.97 -10.07
CA SER A 113 -9.83 -12.16 -10.54
C SER A 113 -10.82 -13.30 -10.79
N ARG A 114 -10.35 -14.37 -11.47
CA ARG A 114 -11.17 -15.55 -11.80
C ARG A 114 -11.87 -16.16 -10.58
N THR A 115 -11.16 -16.21 -9.45
CA THR A 115 -11.60 -16.83 -8.20
C THR A 115 -12.46 -15.89 -7.35
N MET A 116 -12.50 -14.60 -7.70
CA MET A 116 -13.00 -13.54 -6.84
C MET A 116 -14.15 -12.75 -7.48
N LYS A 117 -14.57 -13.16 -8.68
CA LYS A 117 -15.67 -12.56 -9.44
C LYS A 117 -17.02 -12.67 -8.74
N ARG A 118 -17.82 -11.61 -8.86
CA ARG A 118 -19.22 -11.56 -8.42
C ARG A 118 -20.22 -11.73 -9.55
N CYS A 119 -19.75 -11.59 -10.78
CA CYS A 119 -20.51 -11.88 -12.00
C CYS A 119 -19.81 -13.00 -12.78
N GLU A 120 -20.56 -13.69 -13.64
CA GLU A 120 -19.98 -14.73 -14.50
C GLU A 120 -18.91 -14.14 -15.43
N ARG A 121 -19.20 -12.98 -16.02
CA ARG A 121 -18.28 -12.17 -16.82
C ARG A 121 -17.51 -11.22 -15.91
N TYR A 122 -16.21 -11.09 -16.16
CA TYR A 122 -15.35 -10.22 -15.37
C TYR A 122 -14.19 -9.65 -16.18
N CYS A 123 -13.64 -8.53 -15.72
CA CYS A 123 -12.37 -7.96 -16.19
C CYS A 123 -11.31 -8.15 -15.10
N SER A 124 -10.13 -8.63 -15.52
CA SER A 124 -9.00 -8.85 -14.63
C SER A 124 -7.92 -7.81 -14.91
N PRO A 125 -7.31 -7.20 -13.88
CA PRO A 125 -6.14 -6.35 -14.04
C PRO A 125 -4.89 -7.16 -14.48
N GLN A 126 -4.92 -8.48 -14.30
CA GLN A 126 -3.87 -9.40 -14.75
C GLN A 126 -4.29 -10.11 -16.04
N GLN A 127 -3.32 -10.60 -16.81
CA GLN A 127 -3.59 -11.35 -18.02
C GLN A 127 -4.32 -12.67 -17.71
N ASP A 128 -5.63 -12.69 -17.96
CA ASP A 128 -6.47 -13.88 -17.84
C ASP A 128 -7.21 -14.12 -19.16
N ARG A 129 -7.02 -15.31 -19.74
CA ARG A 129 -7.67 -15.71 -21.00
C ARG A 129 -9.20 -15.79 -20.90
N ARG A 130 -9.75 -15.94 -19.70
CA ARG A 130 -11.20 -15.97 -19.43
C ARG A 130 -11.78 -14.60 -19.08
N ALA A 131 -10.92 -13.59 -18.84
CA ALA A 131 -11.37 -12.24 -18.56
C ALA A 131 -11.77 -11.52 -19.85
N VAL A 132 -12.84 -10.73 -19.77
CA VAL A 132 -13.25 -9.82 -20.83
C VAL A 132 -12.23 -8.70 -20.95
N ARG A 133 -11.76 -8.40 -22.17
CA ARG A 133 -10.94 -7.21 -22.44
C ARG A 133 -11.86 -6.01 -22.62
N ARG A 134 -12.13 -5.29 -21.52
CA ARG A 134 -12.84 -4.01 -21.53
C ARG A 134 -12.03 -3.03 -20.70
N ASN A 135 -11.92 -1.79 -21.14
CA ASN A 135 -11.37 -0.75 -20.28
C ASN A 135 -12.38 -0.49 -19.16
N ALA A 136 -12.05 -0.89 -17.93
CA ALA A 136 -12.93 -0.71 -16.77
C ALA A 136 -13.20 0.77 -16.45
N MET A 137 -12.38 1.69 -16.98
CA MET A 137 -12.46 3.13 -16.76
C MET A 137 -13.09 3.91 -17.93
N SER A 138 -13.43 3.24 -19.04
CA SER A 138 -14.13 3.90 -20.15
C SER A 138 -15.64 3.86 -19.89
N PHE A 139 -16.20 4.99 -19.44
CA PHE A 139 -17.64 5.21 -19.42
C PHE A 139 -18.05 5.72 -20.81
N SER A 140 -18.45 4.79 -21.66
CA SER A 140 -19.09 5.03 -22.96
C SER A 140 -20.40 4.26 -23.00
#